data_AF-A0AAV8ELI4-F1
#
_entry.id   AF-A0AAV8ELI4-F1
#
_cell.length_a   1.000
_cell.length_b   1.000
_cell.length_c   1.000
_cell.angle_alpha   90.00
_cell.angle_beta   90.00
_cell.angle_gamma   90.00
#
_symmetry.space_group_name_H-M   'P 1'
#
loop_
_entity.id
_entity.type
_entity.pdbx_description
1 polymer ?
#
loop_
_entity_poly.entity_id
_entity_poly.type
_entity_poly.pdbx_seq_one_letter_code
_entity_poly.pdbx_strand_id
1 'polypeptide(L)'
;MISDSISISIGIDDSWEELRKEARKVEGDLDVMLSSYARLAARFNPSSPGYGDPGSPKVGSSRSWKSMEMEIQSLLEKLQDINDAMSRCAATSAPTTSVTQKLARHRDILHEFSQEFRRTKGNLNLMREHAELLSSVRDDITESMASGGMSPRVHLLRERSSIHSSISHIDEVIGQAQATRAVLSSQGSLFGDVQGKVKKLGEKFPIIRGLLGKFSCLLFSNPLGNSLRKKGGEKKIKISCTTASSKLFTKRRNFYRWGNLFLLKSSSVPSFFFCYRKSFIITSMELKYLYDDL
;
A
#
# COMPACT_ATOMS: atom_id res chain seq x y z
N MET A 1 82.18 -4.21 29.30
CA MET A 1 80.98 -4.71 29.99
C MET A 1 80.25 -3.60 30.74
N ILE A 2 80.76 -3.03 31.84
CA ILE A 2 80.04 -1.96 32.58
C ILE A 2 79.87 -0.68 31.74
N SER A 3 80.91 -0.27 31.00
CA SER A 3 80.86 0.90 30.13
C SER A 3 79.84 0.74 28.99
N ASP A 4 79.78 -0.45 28.38
CA ASP A 4 78.83 -0.74 27.29
C ASP A 4 77.38 -0.71 27.79
N SER A 5 77.13 -1.22 28.99
CA SER A 5 75.80 -1.16 29.64
C SER A 5 75.35 0.27 29.93
N ILE A 6 76.26 1.13 30.39
CA ILE A 6 75.97 2.54 30.67
C ILE A 6 75.69 3.31 29.37
N SER A 7 76.50 3.09 28.32
CA SER A 7 76.30 3.70 27.01
C SER A 7 74.97 3.31 26.36
N ILE A 8 74.57 2.04 26.50
CA ILE A 8 73.25 1.56 26.01
C ILE A 8 72.11 2.22 26.78
N SER A 9 72.20 2.34 28.11
CA SER A 9 71.15 3.01 28.89
C SER A 9 71.00 4.50 28.57
N ILE A 10 72.10 5.23 28.35
CA ILE A 10 72.07 6.66 27.99
C ILE A 10 71.44 6.86 26.61
N GLY A 11 71.80 6.02 25.63
CA GLY A 11 71.22 6.10 24.28
C GLY A 11 69.72 5.80 24.24
N ILE A 12 69.21 4.96 25.14
CA ILE A 12 67.77 4.66 25.25
C ILE A 12 67.01 5.84 25.87
N ASP A 13 67.57 6.50 26.89
CA ASP A 13 66.95 7.68 27.51
C ASP A 13 66.88 8.87 26.54
N ASP A 14 67.93 9.09 25.73
CA ASP A 14 67.94 10.11 24.67
C ASP A 14 66.87 9.81 23.60
N SER A 15 66.78 8.56 23.13
CA SER A 15 65.75 8.13 22.17
C SER A 15 64.33 8.30 22.71
N TRP A 16 64.10 7.97 23.99
CA TRP A 16 62.82 8.15 24.66
C TRP A 16 62.43 9.63 24.83
N GLU A 17 63.39 10.51 25.11
CA GLU A 17 63.16 11.95 25.20
C GLU A 17 62.83 12.56 23.83
N GLU A 18 63.51 12.13 22.76
CA GLU A 18 63.21 12.55 21.39
C GLU A 18 61.79 12.19 20.97
N LEU A 19 61.37 10.94 21.20
CA LEU A 19 60.01 10.48 20.90
C LEU A 19 58.94 11.29 21.64
N ARG A 20 59.18 11.66 22.91
CA ARG A 20 58.25 12.53 23.66
C ARG A 20 58.16 13.95 23.12
N LYS A 21 59.29 14.52 22.68
CA LYS A 21 59.29 15.84 22.03
C LYS A 21 58.50 15.79 20.73
N GLU A 22 58.66 14.72 19.96
CA GLU A 22 57.90 14.53 18.72
C GLU A 22 56.40 14.32 19.00
N ALA A 23 56.04 13.51 20.00
CA ALA A 23 54.66 13.30 20.42
C ALA A 23 53.97 14.63 20.75
N ARG A 24 54.60 15.47 21.59
CA ARG A 24 54.06 16.80 21.95
C ARG A 24 53.88 17.73 20.75
N LYS A 25 54.77 17.64 19.77
CA LYS A 25 54.65 18.41 18.54
C LYS A 25 53.41 17.96 17.75
N VAL A 26 53.25 16.66 17.54
CA VAL A 26 52.10 16.09 16.83
C VAL A 26 50.79 16.35 17.58
N GLU A 27 50.79 16.28 18.92
CA GLU A 27 49.65 16.65 19.77
C GLU A 27 49.25 18.12 19.58
N GLY A 28 50.22 19.04 19.51
CA GLY A 28 49.96 20.45 19.21
C GLY A 28 49.41 20.69 17.81
N ASP A 29 49.95 19.99 16.80
CA ASP A 29 49.45 20.05 15.43
C ASP A 29 48.00 19.51 15.35
N LEU A 30 47.70 18.41 16.06
CA LEU A 30 46.35 17.84 16.18
C LEU A 30 45.35 18.81 16.80
N ASP A 31 45.70 19.49 17.89
CA ASP A 31 44.83 20.46 18.55
C ASP A 31 44.41 21.60 17.61
N VAL A 32 45.38 22.18 16.89
CA VAL A 32 45.13 23.26 15.91
C VAL A 32 44.23 22.77 14.76
N MET A 33 44.49 21.57 14.26
CA MET A 33 43.74 20.97 13.16
C MET A 33 42.32 20.59 13.56
N LEU A 34 42.13 19.95 14.71
CA LEU A 34 40.82 19.59 15.25
C LEU A 34 39.98 20.83 15.57
N SER A 35 40.58 21.86 16.16
CA SER A 35 39.93 23.16 16.40
C SER A 35 39.45 23.80 15.09
N SER A 36 40.25 23.72 14.03
CA SER A 36 39.89 24.24 12.71
C SER A 36 38.76 23.43 12.06
N TYR A 37 38.81 22.11 12.20
CA TYR A 37 37.78 21.19 11.71
C TYR A 37 36.44 21.38 12.45
N ALA A 38 36.48 21.55 13.78
CA ALA A 38 35.29 21.81 14.59
C ALA A 38 34.64 23.17 14.25
N ARG A 39 35.44 24.23 14.02
CA ARG A 39 34.94 25.53 13.55
C ARG A 39 34.25 25.42 12.20
N LEU A 40 34.76 24.56 11.30
CA LEU A 40 34.12 24.31 10.01
C LEU A 40 32.79 23.58 10.19
N ALA A 41 32.73 22.57 11.05
CA ALA A 41 31.49 21.87 11.39
C ALA A 41 30.42 22.82 11.97
N ALA A 42 30.82 23.77 12.82
CA ALA A 42 29.91 24.74 13.42
C ALA A 42 29.26 25.71 12.41
N ARG A 43 29.86 25.92 11.23
CA ARG A 43 29.27 26.76 10.17
C ARG A 43 28.04 26.14 9.51
N PHE A 44 27.94 24.81 9.55
CA PHE A 44 26.79 24.08 9.01
C PHE A 44 25.64 23.97 10.01
N ASN A 45 25.84 24.42 11.26
CA ASN A 45 24.78 24.43 12.23
C ASN A 45 23.79 25.59 11.93
N PRO A 46 22.52 25.29 11.63
CA PRO A 46 21.50 26.31 11.31
C PRO A 46 21.22 27.29 12.46
N SER A 47 21.64 26.98 13.69
CA SER A 47 21.51 27.87 14.86
C SER A 47 22.73 28.78 15.09
N SER A 48 23.73 28.72 14.20
CA SER A 48 24.93 29.58 14.29
C SER A 48 24.63 31.00 13.75
N PRO A 49 25.10 32.09 14.40
CA PRO A 49 24.83 33.48 14.00
C PRO A 49 25.33 33.87 12.60
N GLY A 50 26.08 32.99 11.92
CA GLY A 50 26.56 33.14 10.55
C GLY A 50 25.71 32.43 9.48
N TYR A 51 24.61 31.77 9.86
CA TYR A 51 23.65 31.12 8.94
C TYR A 51 22.72 32.17 8.28
N GLY A 52 23.30 33.25 7.78
CA GLY A 52 22.58 34.45 7.34
C GLY A 52 22.33 34.55 5.84
N ASP A 53 22.73 33.57 5.03
CA ASP A 53 22.47 33.60 3.58
C ASP A 53 22.06 32.20 3.07
N PRO A 54 20.83 32.01 2.55
CA PRO A 54 20.39 30.77 1.90
C PRO A 54 21.13 30.50 0.57
N GLY A 55 22.01 31.40 0.13
CA GLY A 55 22.85 31.30 -1.05
C GLY A 55 24.20 30.59 -0.81
N SER A 56 24.16 29.27 -0.62
CA SER A 56 25.29 28.36 -0.94
C SER A 56 26.54 28.42 -0.04
N PRO A 57 26.75 27.45 0.88
CA PRO A 57 28.11 26.95 1.08
C PRO A 57 28.45 26.13 -0.18
N LYS A 58 28.97 26.82 -1.20
CA LYS A 58 29.40 26.17 -2.46
C LYS A 58 30.15 24.89 -2.13
N VAL A 59 29.71 23.81 -2.78
CA VAL A 59 30.30 22.46 -2.84
C VAL A 59 31.83 22.45 -3.05
N GLY A 60 32.45 23.57 -3.44
CA GLY A 60 33.91 23.79 -3.40
C GLY A 60 34.55 23.60 -2.02
N SER A 61 33.76 23.61 -0.95
CA SER A 61 34.22 23.30 0.39
C SER A 61 34.52 21.79 0.53
N SER A 62 33.77 20.86 -0.10
CA SER A 62 33.87 19.39 0.16
C SER A 62 35.28 18.80 0.06
N ARG A 63 36.10 19.31 -0.86
CA ARG A 63 37.52 18.90 -0.98
C ARG A 63 38.38 19.37 0.20
N SER A 64 38.12 20.57 0.73
CA SER A 64 38.85 21.13 1.87
C SER A 64 38.63 20.32 3.15
N TRP A 65 37.41 19.81 3.40
CA TRP A 65 37.10 19.08 4.63
C TRP A 65 37.68 17.68 4.59
N LYS A 66 37.51 17.00 3.44
CA LYS A 66 38.11 15.68 3.23
C LYS A 66 39.64 15.75 3.33
N SER A 67 40.25 16.84 2.86
CA SER A 67 41.69 17.08 3.04
C SER A 67 42.05 17.20 4.52
N MET A 68 41.30 18.00 5.29
CA MET A 68 41.49 18.17 6.73
C MET A 68 41.28 16.86 7.51
N GLU A 69 40.29 16.05 7.12
CA GLU A 69 40.08 14.71 7.69
C GLU A 69 41.25 13.77 7.41
N MET A 70 41.79 13.77 6.19
CA MET A 70 42.96 12.96 5.85
C MET A 70 44.20 13.39 6.63
N GLU A 71 44.38 14.69 6.84
CA GLU A 71 45.49 15.25 7.61
C GLU A 71 45.37 14.94 9.11
N ILE A 72 44.17 15.06 9.69
CA ILE A 72 43.94 14.65 11.09
C ILE A 72 44.17 13.14 11.23
N GLN A 73 43.69 12.33 10.29
CA GLN A 73 43.89 10.89 10.30
C GLN A 73 45.38 10.51 10.23
N SER A 74 46.16 11.19 9.37
CA SER A 74 47.59 10.92 9.27
C SER A 74 48.36 11.36 10.51
N LEU A 75 47.97 12.46 11.17
CA LEU A 75 48.56 12.90 12.43
C LEU A 75 48.22 11.94 13.59
N LEU A 76 47.00 11.41 13.64
CA LEU A 76 46.59 10.40 14.62
C LEU A 76 47.39 9.08 14.44
N GLU A 77 47.54 8.62 13.20
CA GLU A 77 48.38 7.46 12.88
C GLU A 77 49.84 7.71 13.27
N LYS A 78 50.38 8.89 12.96
CA LYS A 78 51.73 9.27 13.37
C LYS A 78 51.90 9.27 14.89
N LEU A 79 50.94 9.82 15.64
CA LEU A 79 50.99 9.80 17.11
C LEU A 79 50.90 8.38 17.67
N GLN A 80 50.12 7.51 17.03
CA GLN A 80 50.06 6.09 17.38
C GLN A 80 51.42 5.40 17.14
N ASP A 81 52.06 5.63 16.00
CA ASP A 81 53.38 5.07 15.70
C ASP A 81 54.46 5.53 16.70
N ILE A 82 54.42 6.80 17.10
CA ILE A 82 55.31 7.36 18.14
C ILE A 82 55.03 6.69 19.49
N ASN A 83 53.75 6.51 19.87
CA ASN A 83 53.36 5.80 21.09
C ASN A 83 53.83 4.34 21.10
N ASP A 84 53.76 3.66 19.96
CA ASP A 84 54.26 2.29 19.82
C ASP A 84 55.79 2.23 19.87
N ALA A 85 56.49 3.21 19.29
CA ALA A 85 57.94 3.36 19.42
C ALA A 85 58.35 3.62 20.88
N MET A 86 57.66 4.52 21.57
CA MET A 86 57.85 4.76 23.00
C MET A 86 57.64 3.46 23.79
N SER A 87 56.58 2.71 23.50
CA SER A 87 56.30 1.42 24.14
C SER A 87 57.44 0.42 23.98
N ARG A 88 58.07 0.38 22.79
CA ARG A 88 59.26 -0.46 22.54
C ARG A 88 60.47 0.01 23.35
N CYS A 89 60.78 1.31 23.36
CA CYS A 89 61.90 1.86 24.14
C CYS A 89 61.73 1.58 25.64
N ALA A 90 60.51 1.75 26.16
CA ALA A 90 60.19 1.47 27.55
C ALA A 90 60.31 -0.02 27.93
N ALA A 91 60.15 -0.95 26.97
CA ALA A 91 60.32 -2.38 27.19
C ALA A 91 61.79 -2.82 27.21
N THR A 92 62.67 -2.12 26.49
CA THR A 92 64.13 -2.37 26.46
C THR A 92 64.90 -1.76 27.63
N SER A 93 64.33 -0.76 28.31
CA SER A 93 64.91 -0.18 29.53
C SER A 93 64.29 -0.82 30.78
N ALA A 94 64.97 -0.74 31.93
CA ALA A 94 64.38 -1.16 33.19
C ALA A 94 63.10 -0.35 33.45
N PRO A 95 61.92 -0.98 33.60
CA PRO A 95 60.67 -0.24 33.71
C PRO A 95 60.67 0.64 34.95
N THR A 96 60.68 1.96 34.77
CA THR A 96 60.46 2.89 35.87
C THR A 96 58.99 3.28 35.92
N THR A 97 58.46 3.48 37.13
CA THR A 97 57.07 3.91 37.33
C THR A 97 56.77 5.21 36.59
N SER A 98 57.74 6.13 36.51
CA SER A 98 57.59 7.42 35.83
C SER A 98 57.48 7.28 34.30
N VAL A 99 58.29 6.43 33.67
CA VAL A 99 58.20 6.13 32.22
C VAL A 99 56.86 5.50 31.89
N THR A 100 56.44 4.52 32.70
CA THR A 100 55.17 3.81 32.53
C THR A 100 53.96 4.74 32.64
N GLN A 101 53.95 5.62 33.63
CA GLN A 101 52.89 6.62 33.80
C GLN A 101 52.85 7.64 32.65
N LYS A 102 54.02 8.12 32.20
CA LYS A 102 54.08 9.05 31.06
C LYS A 102 53.58 8.41 29.77
N LEU A 103 53.93 7.14 29.52
CA LEU A 103 53.42 6.39 28.37
C LEU A 103 51.89 6.24 28.41
N ALA A 104 51.34 5.91 29.59
CA ALA A 104 49.90 5.81 29.77
C ALA A 104 49.22 7.14 29.44
N ARG A 105 49.78 8.28 29.88
CA ARG A 105 49.26 9.61 29.53
C ARG A 105 49.25 9.88 28.02
N HIS A 106 50.31 9.56 27.30
CA HIS A 106 50.32 9.76 25.84
C HIS A 106 49.31 8.87 25.10
N ARG A 107 49.01 7.67 25.64
CA ARG A 107 47.93 6.81 25.12
C ARG A 107 46.55 7.38 25.41
N ASP A 108 46.34 7.93 26.60
CA ASP A 108 45.08 8.60 26.97
C ASP A 108 44.82 9.82 26.06
N ILE A 109 45.85 10.66 25.84
CA ILE A 109 45.76 11.83 24.96
C ILE A 109 45.42 11.42 23.52
N LEU A 110 46.08 10.39 22.97
CA LEU A 110 45.74 9.85 21.65
C LEU A 110 44.28 9.38 21.59
N HIS A 111 43.78 8.73 22.65
CA HIS A 111 42.41 8.27 22.72
C HIS A 111 41.41 9.45 22.74
N GLU A 112 41.70 10.49 23.50
CA GLU A 112 40.90 11.72 23.57
C GLU A 112 40.81 12.40 22.20
N PHE A 113 41.93 12.64 21.52
CA PHE A 113 41.93 13.22 20.17
C PHE A 113 41.17 12.35 19.16
N SER A 114 41.36 11.03 19.22
CA SER A 114 40.63 10.10 18.36
C SER A 114 39.13 10.14 18.60
N GLN A 115 38.70 10.27 19.85
CA GLN A 115 37.30 10.39 20.22
C GLN A 115 36.71 11.72 19.76
N GLU A 116 37.41 12.82 19.97
CA GLU A 116 37.00 14.14 19.52
C GLU A 116 36.84 14.18 18.00
N PHE A 117 37.81 13.64 17.25
CA PHE A 117 37.74 13.56 15.80
C PHE A 117 36.49 12.80 15.34
N ARG A 118 36.23 11.62 15.90
CA ARG A 118 35.02 10.83 15.58
C ARG A 118 33.74 11.60 15.88
N ARG A 119 33.67 12.29 17.02
CA ARG A 119 32.51 13.08 17.44
C ARG A 119 32.25 14.22 16.46
N THR A 120 33.29 14.99 16.13
CA THR A 120 33.19 16.15 15.24
C THR A 120 32.86 15.73 13.81
N LYS A 121 33.47 14.66 13.31
CA LYS A 121 33.18 14.06 12.00
C LYS A 121 31.74 13.56 11.89
N GLY A 122 31.25 12.87 12.92
CA GLY A 122 29.85 12.43 13.00
C GLY A 122 28.87 13.61 12.95
N ASN A 123 29.12 14.65 13.74
CA ASN A 123 28.30 15.88 13.73
C ASN A 123 28.30 16.57 12.35
N LEU A 124 29.46 16.68 11.72
CA LEU A 124 29.58 17.29 10.40
C LEU A 124 28.81 16.50 9.32
N ASN A 125 28.91 15.17 9.35
CA ASN A 125 28.15 14.31 8.43
C ASN A 125 26.63 14.48 8.61
N LEU A 126 26.15 14.50 9.85
CA LEU A 126 24.73 14.74 10.15
C LEU A 126 24.25 16.09 9.61
N MET A 127 25.04 17.15 9.79
CA MET A 127 24.70 18.49 9.29
C MET A 127 24.72 18.55 7.76
N ARG A 128 25.66 17.87 7.11
CA ARG A 128 25.70 17.76 5.65
C ARG A 128 24.47 17.04 5.11
N GLU A 129 24.13 15.89 5.67
CA GLU A 129 22.94 15.12 5.27
C GLU A 129 21.67 15.95 5.44
N HIS A 130 21.55 16.68 6.56
CA HIS A 130 20.45 17.60 6.77
C HIS A 130 20.41 18.72 5.71
N ALA A 131 21.55 19.31 5.35
CA ALA A 131 21.63 20.34 4.31
C ALA A 131 21.28 19.80 2.91
N GLU A 132 21.72 18.59 2.56
CA GLU A 132 21.39 17.94 1.29
C GLU A 132 19.90 17.64 1.17
N LEU A 133 19.27 17.19 2.26
CA LEU A 133 17.82 16.98 2.32
C LEU A 133 17.05 18.30 2.11
N LEU A 134 17.46 19.39 2.76
CA LEU A 134 16.83 20.70 2.59
C LEU A 134 17.05 21.29 1.20
N SER A 135 18.23 21.09 0.59
CA SER A 135 18.48 21.48 -0.79
C SER A 135 17.56 20.74 -1.74
N SER A 136 17.47 19.42 -1.63
CA SER A 136 16.58 18.60 -2.46
C SER A 136 15.12 19.04 -2.34
N VAL A 137 14.64 19.34 -1.14
CA VAL A 137 13.27 19.86 -0.95
C VAL A 137 13.09 21.24 -1.57
N ARG A 138 14.08 22.13 -1.45
CA ARG A 138 14.03 23.46 -2.10
C ARG A 138 14.04 23.35 -3.62
N ASP A 139 14.82 22.43 -4.17
CA ASP A 139 14.90 22.17 -5.60
C ASP A 139 13.55 21.62 -6.10
N ASP A 140 12.95 20.65 -5.38
CA ASP A 140 11.60 20.12 -5.65
C ASP A 140 10.54 21.24 -5.65
N ILE A 141 10.59 22.15 -4.66
CA ILE A 141 9.67 23.30 -4.56
C ILE A 141 9.90 24.26 -5.73
N THR A 142 11.15 24.60 -6.03
CA THR A 142 11.48 25.56 -7.09
C THR A 142 11.06 25.00 -8.45
N GLU A 143 11.29 23.71 -8.69
CA GLU A 143 10.82 23.02 -9.90
C GLU A 143 9.29 23.02 -9.99
N SER A 144 8.58 22.79 -8.88
CA SER A 144 7.12 22.85 -8.87
C SER A 144 6.58 24.26 -9.19
N MET A 145 7.23 25.30 -8.65
CA MET A 145 6.83 26.70 -8.89
C MET A 145 7.18 27.16 -10.30
N ALA A 146 8.36 26.78 -10.81
CA ALA A 146 8.84 27.19 -12.14
C ALA A 146 8.09 26.50 -13.29
N SER A 147 7.71 25.24 -13.11
CA SER A 147 6.94 24.50 -14.13
C SER A 147 5.44 24.84 -14.12
N GLY A 148 4.96 25.61 -13.14
CA GLY A 148 3.52 25.81 -12.91
C GLY A 148 2.76 24.51 -12.66
N GLY A 149 3.49 23.42 -12.34
CA GLY A 149 3.01 22.05 -12.26
C GLY A 149 3.54 21.35 -11.01
N MET A 150 2.92 20.22 -10.67
CA MET A 150 3.29 19.46 -9.49
C MET A 150 4.67 18.80 -9.67
N SER A 151 5.61 18.99 -8.72
CA SER A 151 6.93 18.33 -8.75
C SER A 151 6.78 16.81 -8.97
N PRO A 152 7.69 16.15 -9.72
CA PRO A 152 7.63 14.71 -9.98
C PRO A 152 7.45 13.87 -8.70
N ARG A 153 8.12 14.26 -7.61
CA ARG A 153 8.00 13.58 -6.32
C ARG A 153 6.61 13.73 -5.71
N VAL A 154 6.05 14.93 -5.74
CA VAL A 154 4.71 15.19 -5.20
C VAL A 154 3.65 14.52 -6.08
N HIS A 155 3.88 14.42 -7.39
CA HIS A 155 3.06 13.64 -8.30
C HIS A 155 3.00 12.17 -7.87
N LEU A 156 4.15 11.54 -7.63
CA LEU A 156 4.22 10.15 -7.17
C LEU A 156 3.52 9.93 -5.81
N LEU A 157 3.63 10.89 -4.88
CA LEU A 157 2.92 10.83 -3.61
C LEU A 157 1.39 10.90 -3.79
N ARG A 158 0.92 11.75 -4.71
CA ARG A 158 -0.49 11.85 -5.06
C ARG A 158 -1.00 10.58 -5.74
N GLU A 159 -0.21 10.02 -6.66
CA GLU A 159 -0.52 8.75 -7.32
C GLU A 159 -0.66 7.61 -6.30
N ARG A 160 0.29 7.52 -5.35
CA ARG A 160 0.22 6.54 -4.26
C ARG A 160 -1.06 6.71 -3.42
N SER A 161 -1.45 7.93 -3.09
CA SER A 161 -2.70 8.21 -2.37
C SER A 161 -3.93 7.79 -3.19
N SER A 162 -3.95 8.07 -4.48
CA SER A 162 -5.02 7.65 -5.40
C SER A 162 -5.12 6.12 -5.52
N ILE A 163 -3.98 5.43 -5.59
CA ILE A 163 -3.92 3.95 -5.60
C ILE A 163 -4.49 3.42 -4.29
N HIS A 164 -4.10 3.99 -3.14
CA HIS A 164 -4.62 3.54 -1.85
C HIS A 164 -6.14 3.73 -1.74
N SER A 165 -6.66 4.88 -2.17
CA SER A 165 -8.10 5.13 -2.25
C SER A 165 -8.81 4.12 -3.17
N SER A 166 -8.17 3.76 -4.29
CA SER A 166 -8.72 2.78 -5.23
C SER A 166 -8.77 1.38 -4.64
N ILE A 167 -7.76 0.98 -3.86
CA ILE A 167 -7.75 -0.31 -3.14
C ILE A 167 -8.89 -0.38 -2.13
N SER A 168 -9.07 0.67 -1.32
CA SER A 168 -10.17 0.72 -0.35
C SER A 168 -11.55 0.64 -1.03
N HIS A 169 -11.70 1.30 -2.17
CA HIS A 169 -12.94 1.22 -2.96
C HIS A 169 -13.16 -0.17 -3.56
N ILE A 170 -12.10 -0.86 -3.99
CA ILE A 170 -12.18 -2.26 -4.44
C ILE A 170 -12.64 -3.17 -3.30
N ASP A 171 -12.15 -2.98 -2.08
CA ASP A 171 -12.59 -3.77 -0.92
C ASP A 171 -14.07 -3.54 -0.61
N GLU A 172 -14.57 -2.31 -0.76
CA GLU A 172 -16.00 -2.01 -0.64
C GLU A 172 -16.83 -2.73 -1.71
N VAL A 173 -16.40 -2.67 -2.97
CA VAL A 173 -17.06 -3.37 -4.09
C VAL A 173 -17.05 -4.88 -3.87
N ILE A 174 -15.96 -5.45 -3.34
CA ILE A 174 -15.89 -6.88 -2.97
C ILE A 174 -16.90 -7.18 -1.85
N GLY A 175 -17.00 -6.32 -0.83
CA GLY A 175 -17.99 -6.45 0.24
C GLY A 175 -19.43 -6.45 -0.29
N GLN A 176 -19.75 -5.51 -1.18
CA GLN A 176 -21.06 -5.43 -1.84
C GLN A 176 -21.35 -6.68 -2.70
N ALA A 177 -20.36 -7.18 -3.43
CA ALA A 177 -20.50 -8.40 -4.23
C ALA A 177 -20.73 -9.64 -3.37
N GLN A 178 -20.03 -9.77 -2.23
CA GLN A 178 -20.25 -10.86 -1.27
C GLN A 178 -21.63 -10.79 -0.63
N ALA A 179 -22.08 -9.59 -0.24
CA ALA A 179 -23.43 -9.38 0.26
C ALA A 179 -24.49 -9.79 -0.77
N THR A 180 -24.31 -9.37 -2.03
CA THR A 180 -25.20 -9.75 -3.14
C THR A 180 -25.21 -11.27 -3.37
N ARG A 181 -24.04 -11.93 -3.33
CA ARG A 181 -23.94 -13.39 -3.42
C ARG A 181 -24.71 -14.08 -2.30
N ALA A 182 -24.62 -13.59 -1.06
CA ALA A 182 -25.36 -14.14 0.07
C ALA A 182 -26.88 -14.02 -0.13
N VAL A 183 -27.35 -12.87 -0.62
CA VAL A 183 -28.77 -12.64 -0.96
C VAL A 183 -29.25 -13.56 -2.09
N LEU A 184 -28.47 -13.74 -3.16
CA LEU A 184 -28.84 -14.65 -4.24
C LEU A 184 -28.88 -16.11 -3.78
N SER A 185 -27.95 -16.50 -2.90
CA SER A 185 -27.93 -17.84 -2.30
C SER A 185 -29.18 -18.10 -1.45
N SER A 186 -29.60 -17.14 -0.63
CA SER A 186 -30.83 -17.27 0.17
C SER A 186 -32.08 -17.32 -0.71
N GLN A 187 -32.15 -16.47 -1.75
CA GLN A 187 -33.23 -16.53 -2.75
C GLN A 187 -33.29 -17.89 -3.45
N GLY A 188 -32.15 -18.47 -3.82
CA GLY A 188 -32.08 -19.81 -4.41
C GLY A 188 -32.65 -20.90 -3.50
N SER A 189 -32.36 -20.84 -2.19
CA SER A 189 -32.94 -21.75 -1.19
C SER A 189 -34.46 -21.57 -1.10
N LEU A 190 -34.95 -20.33 -1.05
CA LEU A 190 -36.39 -20.04 -1.01
C LEU A 190 -37.11 -20.58 -2.25
N PHE A 191 -36.52 -20.44 -3.44
CA PHE A 191 -37.07 -21.04 -4.66
C PHE A 191 -37.09 -22.58 -4.61
N GLY A 192 -36.06 -23.20 -4.04
CA GLY A 192 -36.05 -24.64 -3.77
C GLY A 192 -37.20 -25.09 -2.86
N ASP A 193 -37.45 -24.34 -1.79
CA ASP A 193 -38.56 -24.60 -0.86
C ASP A 193 -39.93 -24.44 -1.52
N VAL A 194 -40.09 -23.37 -2.32
CA VAL A 194 -41.31 -23.14 -3.11
C VAL A 194 -41.52 -24.27 -4.10
N GLN A 195 -40.49 -24.70 -4.83
CA GLN A 195 -40.56 -25.83 -5.74
C GLN A 195 -40.97 -27.12 -5.02
N GLY A 196 -40.42 -27.38 -3.82
CA GLY A 196 -40.79 -28.51 -2.98
C GLY A 196 -42.25 -28.48 -2.55
N LYS A 197 -42.76 -27.32 -2.12
CA LYS A 197 -44.18 -27.12 -1.78
C LYS A 197 -45.09 -27.31 -2.99
N VAL A 198 -44.73 -26.78 -4.16
CA VAL A 198 -45.47 -26.96 -5.42
C VAL A 198 -45.50 -28.43 -5.84
N LYS A 199 -44.39 -29.16 -5.69
CA LYS A 199 -44.35 -30.61 -5.96
C LYS A 199 -45.30 -31.38 -5.03
N LYS A 200 -45.28 -31.10 -3.73
CA LYS A 200 -46.22 -31.69 -2.75
C LYS A 200 -47.69 -31.38 -3.09
N LEU A 201 -47.99 -30.18 -3.57
CA LEU A 201 -49.33 -29.83 -4.07
C LEU A 201 -49.70 -30.63 -5.32
N GLY A 202 -48.75 -30.78 -6.26
CA GLY A 202 -48.92 -31.59 -7.46
C GLY A 202 -49.24 -33.06 -7.15
N GLU A 203 -48.59 -33.65 -6.13
CA GLU A 203 -48.85 -35.00 -5.65
C GLU A 203 -50.27 -35.18 -5.07
N LYS A 204 -50.88 -34.11 -4.54
CA LYS A 204 -52.27 -34.14 -4.04
C LYS A 204 -53.31 -33.97 -5.15
N PHE A 205 -52.91 -33.46 -6.31
CA PHE A 205 -53.84 -33.17 -7.42
C PHE A 205 -54.55 -34.42 -7.98
N PRO A 206 -53.90 -35.59 -8.16
CA PRO A 206 -54.57 -36.83 -8.57
C PRO A 206 -55.61 -37.32 -7.57
N ILE A 207 -55.40 -37.11 -6.26
CA ILE A 207 -56.36 -37.49 -5.21
C ILE A 207 -57.63 -36.65 -5.35
N ILE A 208 -57.47 -35.33 -5.53
CA ILE A 208 -58.58 -34.41 -5.77
C ILE A 208 -59.31 -34.79 -7.06
N ARG A 209 -58.58 -35.08 -8.15
CA ARG A 209 -59.17 -35.58 -9.40
C ARG A 209 -59.91 -36.90 -9.21
N GLY A 210 -59.38 -37.81 -8.40
CA GLY A 210 -60.01 -39.10 -8.09
C GLY A 210 -61.31 -38.95 -7.29
N LEU A 211 -61.35 -38.03 -6.32
CA LEU A 211 -62.57 -37.69 -5.60
C LEU A 211 -63.61 -37.04 -6.51
N LEU A 212 -63.22 -36.08 -7.36
CA LEU A 212 -64.08 -35.50 -8.39
C LEU A 212 -64.65 -36.55 -9.34
N GLY A 213 -63.83 -37.53 -9.75
CA GLY A 213 -64.27 -38.67 -10.55
C GLY A 213 -65.30 -39.56 -9.82
N LYS A 214 -65.11 -39.82 -8.52
CA LYS A 214 -66.08 -40.55 -7.70
C LYS A 214 -67.40 -39.80 -7.53
N PHE A 215 -67.38 -38.49 -7.28
CA PHE A 215 -68.59 -37.66 -7.24
C PHE A 215 -69.31 -37.64 -8.59
N SER A 216 -68.57 -37.54 -9.69
CA SER A 216 -69.13 -37.65 -11.03
C SER A 216 -69.77 -39.03 -11.26
N CYS A 217 -69.11 -40.12 -10.86
CA CYS A 217 -69.64 -41.47 -11.03
C CYS A 217 -70.88 -41.73 -10.16
N LEU A 218 -70.95 -41.15 -8.96
CA LEU A 218 -72.15 -41.18 -8.10
C LEU A 218 -73.32 -40.39 -8.69
N LEU A 219 -73.06 -39.29 -9.40
CA LEU A 219 -74.10 -38.56 -10.14
C LEU A 219 -74.61 -39.32 -11.39
N PHE A 220 -73.84 -40.25 -11.93
CA PHE A 220 -74.20 -41.05 -13.11
C PHE A 220 -74.64 -42.50 -12.82
N SER A 221 -74.55 -42.98 -11.57
CA SER A 221 -74.91 -44.36 -11.18
C SER A 221 -76.30 -44.49 -10.56
N ASN A 222 -77.28 -43.68 -10.99
CA ASN A 222 -78.70 -43.92 -10.69
C ASN A 222 -79.41 -44.42 -11.97
N PRO A 223 -79.48 -45.74 -12.25
CA PRO A 223 -80.14 -46.27 -13.43
C PRO A 223 -81.51 -46.87 -13.06
N LEU A 224 -82.54 -46.04 -13.05
CA LEU A 224 -83.95 -46.41 -13.19
C LEU A 224 -84.56 -45.28 -14.02
N GLY A 225 -85.07 -45.43 -15.22
CA GLY A 225 -85.42 -46.55 -16.07
C GLY A 225 -86.32 -45.90 -17.14
N ASN A 226 -86.06 -46.23 -18.41
CA ASN A 226 -86.93 -46.06 -19.58
C ASN A 226 -88.14 -45.10 -19.50
N SER A 227 -88.15 -44.06 -20.33
CA SER A 227 -89.25 -43.89 -21.29
C SER A 227 -88.90 -42.92 -22.42
N LEU A 228 -88.96 -43.46 -23.64
CA LEU A 228 -88.92 -42.75 -24.91
C LEU A 228 -90.03 -41.68 -25.00
N ARG A 229 -89.65 -40.45 -25.36
CA ARG A 229 -90.54 -39.60 -26.18
C ARG A 229 -89.73 -38.65 -27.07
N LYS A 230 -89.59 -39.04 -28.34
CA LYS A 230 -89.28 -38.12 -29.44
C LYS A 230 -90.36 -37.06 -29.52
N LYS A 231 -90.02 -35.79 -29.34
CA LYS A 231 -90.71 -34.65 -29.95
C LYS A 231 -89.72 -33.53 -30.27
N GLY A 232 -89.56 -33.30 -31.58
CA GLY A 232 -89.43 -31.98 -32.23
C GLY A 232 -88.46 -30.95 -31.67
N GLY A 233 -87.44 -30.64 -32.49
CA GLY A 233 -86.74 -29.35 -32.45
C GLY A 233 -85.24 -29.49 -32.25
N GLU A 234 -84.49 -29.79 -33.32
CA GLU A 234 -83.05 -29.53 -33.34
C GLU A 234 -82.81 -28.02 -33.22
N LYS A 235 -82.55 -27.54 -32.00
CA LYS A 235 -81.76 -26.32 -31.81
C LYS A 235 -80.31 -26.75 -31.69
N LYS A 236 -79.59 -26.77 -32.82
CA LYS A 236 -78.13 -26.88 -32.84
C LYS A 236 -77.54 -25.68 -32.08
N ILE A 237 -77.14 -25.89 -30.84
CA ILE A 237 -76.24 -24.96 -30.15
C ILE A 237 -74.86 -25.15 -30.78
N LYS A 238 -74.55 -24.31 -31.77
CA LYS A 238 -73.21 -24.20 -32.34
C LYS A 238 -72.36 -23.43 -31.33
N ILE A 239 -71.69 -24.14 -30.42
CA ILE A 239 -70.62 -23.56 -29.63
C ILE A 239 -69.44 -23.35 -30.57
N SER A 240 -69.36 -22.16 -31.19
CA SER A 240 -68.17 -21.74 -31.92
C SER A 240 -67.09 -21.35 -30.90
N CYS A 241 -66.20 -22.29 -30.59
CA CYS A 241 -64.91 -21.95 -29.98
C CYS A 241 -64.02 -21.38 -31.10
N THR A 242 -63.97 -20.05 -31.24
CA THR A 242 -63.00 -19.39 -32.11
C THR A 242 -61.63 -19.43 -31.42
N THR A 243 -60.90 -20.51 -31.66
CA THR A 243 -59.44 -20.50 -31.50
C THR A 243 -58.89 -19.54 -32.56
N ALA A 244 -58.69 -18.28 -32.18
CA ALA A 244 -58.03 -17.29 -33.02
C ALA A 244 -56.53 -17.63 -33.10
N SER A 245 -56.21 -18.61 -33.95
CA SER A 245 -54.84 -18.91 -34.33
C SER A 245 -54.40 -17.92 -35.40
N SER A 246 -53.31 -17.22 -35.08
CA SER A 246 -52.25 -16.83 -36.02
C SER A 246 -52.70 -16.06 -37.27
N LYS A 247 -52.71 -14.73 -37.19
CA LYS A 247 -52.45 -13.79 -38.31
C LYS A 247 -52.44 -12.37 -37.76
N LEU A 248 -51.27 -11.88 -37.36
CA LEU A 248 -50.90 -10.46 -37.32
C LEU A 248 -49.53 -10.36 -36.65
N PHE A 249 -48.45 -10.52 -37.42
CA PHE A 249 -47.23 -9.71 -37.28
C PHE A 249 -46.27 -10.03 -38.43
N THR A 250 -46.58 -9.49 -39.62
CA THR A 250 -45.66 -9.50 -40.77
C THR A 250 -45.46 -8.08 -41.25
N LYS A 251 -44.79 -7.22 -40.47
CA LYS A 251 -44.05 -6.07 -41.04
C LYS A 251 -43.12 -5.39 -40.03
N ARG A 252 -41.82 -5.44 -40.36
CA ARG A 252 -40.72 -4.52 -39.98
C ARG A 252 -40.37 -4.44 -38.48
N ARG A 253 -39.14 -4.17 -38.04
CA ARG A 253 -37.74 -4.33 -38.49
C ARG A 253 -36.96 -3.97 -37.20
N ASN A 254 -35.82 -4.62 -36.94
CA ASN A 254 -34.89 -4.45 -35.79
C ASN A 254 -35.04 -5.47 -34.64
N PHE A 255 -34.53 -6.69 -34.89
CA PHE A 255 -34.21 -7.68 -33.85
C PHE A 255 -32.70 -7.67 -33.62
N TYR A 256 -32.24 -7.42 -32.39
CA TYR A 256 -30.88 -7.72 -31.96
C TYR A 256 -30.92 -9.01 -31.12
N ARG A 257 -30.11 -10.01 -31.50
CA ARG A 257 -30.09 -11.35 -30.90
C ARG A 257 -29.07 -11.39 -29.75
N TRP A 258 -29.53 -11.68 -28.52
CA TRP A 258 -28.67 -12.07 -27.41
C TRP A 258 -29.29 -13.28 -26.70
N GLY A 259 -28.88 -14.49 -27.12
CA GLY A 259 -29.38 -15.74 -26.56
C GLY A 259 -30.89 -15.99 -26.74
N ASN A 260 -31.51 -16.65 -25.75
CA ASN A 260 -32.92 -17.07 -25.75
C ASN A 260 -33.91 -15.98 -25.32
N LEU A 261 -33.51 -14.70 -25.30
CA LEU A 261 -34.33 -13.60 -24.82
C LEU A 261 -34.66 -12.64 -25.97
N PHE A 262 -35.95 -12.36 -26.15
CA PHE A 262 -36.45 -11.41 -27.16
C PHE A 262 -36.83 -10.10 -26.46
N LEU A 263 -36.11 -9.00 -26.74
CA LEU A 263 -36.45 -7.66 -26.26
C LEU A 263 -37.20 -6.88 -27.35
N LEU A 264 -38.41 -6.43 -27.04
CA LEU A 264 -39.21 -5.53 -27.88
C LEU A 264 -39.12 -4.11 -27.29
N LYS A 265 -38.62 -3.15 -28.08
CA LYS A 265 -38.64 -1.72 -27.72
C LYS A 265 -39.88 -1.10 -28.36
N SER A 266 -40.92 -0.86 -27.57
CA SER A 266 -42.10 -0.09 -28.01
C SER A 266 -41.89 1.38 -27.64
N SER A 267 -42.14 2.29 -28.59
CA SER A 267 -41.85 3.72 -28.49
C SER A 267 -42.94 4.54 -27.78
N SER A 268 -43.70 3.97 -26.83
CA SER A 268 -44.70 4.77 -26.10
C SER A 268 -44.94 4.42 -24.63
N VAL A 269 -44.45 3.31 -24.08
CA VAL A 269 -44.48 3.04 -22.62
C VAL A 269 -43.42 1.96 -22.30
N PRO A 270 -42.55 2.10 -21.28
CA PRO A 270 -41.59 1.05 -20.95
C PRO A 270 -42.26 -0.06 -20.13
N SER A 271 -42.84 -1.06 -20.80
CA SER A 271 -43.29 -2.30 -20.18
C SER A 271 -42.30 -3.43 -20.50
N PHE A 272 -41.68 -4.01 -19.46
CA PHE A 272 -40.79 -5.18 -19.60
C PHE A 272 -41.62 -6.46 -19.71
N PHE A 273 -41.45 -7.22 -20.79
CA PHE A 273 -42.08 -8.52 -20.98
C PHE A 273 -41.06 -9.65 -20.75
N PHE A 274 -41.34 -10.53 -19.80
CA PHE A 274 -40.64 -11.80 -19.65
C PHE A 274 -41.41 -12.90 -20.38
N CYS A 275 -40.75 -13.58 -21.33
CA CYS A 275 -41.34 -14.71 -22.04
C CYS A 275 -40.56 -16.00 -21.68
N TYR A 276 -41.15 -16.85 -20.84
CA TYR A 276 -40.60 -18.18 -20.53
C TYR A 276 -41.37 -19.25 -21.32
N ARG A 277 -40.64 -20.20 -21.89
CA ARG A 277 -41.14 -21.20 -22.83
C ARG A 277 -42.06 -22.20 -22.11
N LYS A 278 -43.33 -22.22 -22.54
CA LYS A 278 -44.48 -23.05 -22.11
C LYS A 278 -45.30 -22.46 -20.96
N SER A 279 -46.58 -22.20 -21.28
CA SER A 279 -47.68 -21.69 -20.42
C SER A 279 -47.80 -20.17 -20.37
N PHE A 280 -48.69 -19.66 -21.23
CA PHE A 280 -49.25 -18.31 -21.15
C PHE A 280 -50.15 -18.23 -19.92
N ILE A 281 -49.67 -17.63 -18.82
CA ILE A 281 -50.52 -17.16 -17.73
C ILE A 281 -50.39 -15.64 -17.72
N ILE A 282 -51.40 -14.95 -18.23
CA ILE A 282 -51.52 -13.49 -18.15
C ILE A 282 -52.12 -13.19 -16.78
N THR A 283 -51.29 -12.85 -15.79
CA THR A 283 -51.75 -12.11 -14.62
C THR A 283 -51.43 -10.64 -14.85
N SER A 284 -52.44 -9.87 -15.25
CA SER A 284 -52.38 -8.41 -15.29
C SER A 284 -52.38 -7.89 -13.85
N MET A 285 -51.21 -7.52 -13.31
CA MET A 285 -51.15 -6.64 -12.13
C MET A 285 -51.32 -5.21 -12.64
N GLU A 286 -52.52 -4.64 -12.48
CA GLU A 286 -52.70 -3.19 -12.56
C GLU A 286 -52.00 -2.54 -11.37
N LEU A 287 -50.88 -1.87 -11.64
CA LEU A 287 -50.28 -0.88 -10.75
C LEU A 287 -51.01 0.44 -11.00
N LYS A 288 -52.09 0.71 -10.26
CA LYS A 288 -52.68 2.05 -10.20
C LYS A 288 -51.76 2.95 -9.38
N TYR A 289 -50.98 3.77 -10.07
CA TYR A 289 -50.40 4.98 -9.50
C TYR A 289 -51.54 5.93 -9.13
N LEU A 290 -51.64 6.24 -7.84
CA LEU A 290 -52.44 7.35 -7.32
C LEU A 290 -51.54 8.60 -7.40
N TYR A 291 -51.79 9.41 -8.42
CA TYR A 291 -51.39 10.81 -8.44
C TYR A 291 -52.53 11.56 -9.13
N ASP A 292 -53.34 12.25 -8.34
CA ASP A 292 -54.12 13.40 -8.78
C ASP A 292 -54.29 14.33 -7.58
N ASP A 293 -53.85 15.57 -7.80
CA ASP A 293 -53.84 16.74 -6.92
C ASP A 293 -55.25 17.20 -6.54
N LEU A 294 -55.47 17.50 -5.24
CA LEU A 294 -56.26 18.62 -4.68
C LEU A 294 -56.27 18.57 -3.14
#